data_AF-A0A5N6JTY1-F1
#
_entry.id   AF-A0A5N6JTY1-F1
#
_cell.length_a   1.000
_cell.length_b   1.000
_cell.length_c   1.000
_cell.angle_alpha   90.00
_cell.angle_beta   90.00
_cell.angle_gamma   90.00
#
_symmetry.space_group_name_H-M   'P 1'
#
loop_
_entity.id
_entity.type
_entity.pdbx_description
1 polymer ?
#
loop_
_entity_poly.entity_id
_entity_poly.type
_entity_poly.pdbx_seq_one_letter_code
_entity_poly.pdbx_strand_id
1 'polypeptide(L)'
;MKLSPPGWIPTVITSLTIATRVIDILDPSNTMKEFSINSPEAVRLISFLLILINHYELIGAVQDNWTVYKLGIVSRLAAAGVFWSIGGERGKVVVVELGTLALLVGGGWLLLRLEISG
;
A
#
# COMPACT_ATOMS: atom_id res chain seq x y z
N MET A 1 -9.62 -13.57 -16.34
CA MET A 1 -8.73 -12.62 -17.05
C MET A 1 -7.30 -13.11 -16.90
N LYS A 2 -6.53 -13.16 -17.99
CA LYS A 2 -5.12 -13.57 -17.94
C LYS A 2 -4.33 -12.32 -17.53
N LEU A 3 -3.90 -12.24 -16.28
CA LEU A 3 -3.02 -11.17 -15.80
C LEU A 3 -1.75 -11.16 -16.66
N SER A 4 -1.40 -10.03 -17.25
CA SER A 4 -0.13 -9.84 -17.95
C SER A 4 1.02 -10.07 -16.95
N PRO A 5 2.18 -10.58 -17.39
CA PRO A 5 3.34 -10.83 -16.52
C PRO A 5 3.70 -9.68 -15.55
N PRO A 6 3.64 -8.39 -15.95
CA PRO A 6 3.92 -7.29 -15.01
C PRO A 6 2.85 -7.09 -13.93
N GLY A 7 1.62 -7.59 -14.09
CA GLY A 7 0.52 -7.40 -13.13
C GLY A 7 0.53 -8.32 -11.91
N TRP A 8 1.22 -9.47 -11.96
CA TRP A 8 1.19 -10.47 -10.86
C TRP A 8 1.93 -10.00 -9.61
N ILE A 9 3.09 -9.36 -9.77
CA ILE A 9 3.91 -8.91 -8.64
C ILE A 9 3.19 -7.80 -7.84
N PRO A 10 2.68 -6.73 -8.48
CA PRO A 10 1.85 -5.75 -7.79
C PRO A 10 0.62 -6.37 -7.13
N THR A 11 -0.02 -7.36 -7.77
CA THR A 11 -1.18 -8.10 -7.22
C THR A 11 -0.82 -8.83 -5.93
N VAL A 12 0.32 -9.54 -5.89
CA VAL A 12 0.77 -10.28 -4.70
C VAL A 12 1.14 -9.31 -3.57
N ILE A 13 1.89 -8.25 -3.88
CA ILE A 13 2.29 -7.24 -2.88
C ILE A 13 1.05 -6.54 -2.29
N THR A 14 0.12 -6.09 -3.13
CA THR A 14 -1.10 -5.42 -2.64
C THR A 14 -2.00 -6.37 -1.86
N SER A 15 -2.15 -7.62 -2.29
CA SER A 15 -2.92 -8.63 -1.55
C SER A 15 -2.34 -8.93 -0.18
N LEU A 16 -1.01 -9.10 -0.08
CA LEU A 16 -0.33 -9.29 1.21
C LEU A 16 -0.52 -8.07 2.11
N THR A 17 -0.37 -6.87 1.57
CA THR A 17 -0.54 -5.62 2.31
C THR A 17 -1.99 -5.50 2.84
N ILE A 18 -3.00 -5.84 2.03
CA ILE A 18 -4.40 -5.89 2.47
C ILE A 18 -4.57 -6.89 3.63
N ALA A 19 -4.00 -8.10 3.51
CA ALA A 19 -4.10 -9.11 4.56
C ALA A 19 -3.50 -8.62 5.88
N THR A 20 -2.33 -7.97 5.84
CA THR A 20 -1.71 -7.37 7.04
C THR A 20 -2.60 -6.31 7.66
N ARG A 21 -3.23 -5.44 6.85
CA ARG A 21 -4.15 -4.42 7.37
C ARG A 21 -5.46 -4.99 7.91
N VAL A 22 -5.94 -6.12 7.40
CA VAL A 22 -7.09 -6.84 7.97
C VAL A 22 -6.74 -7.37 9.36
N ILE A 23 -5.53 -7.91 9.55
CA ILE A 23 -5.04 -8.32 10.88
C ILE A 23 -5.03 -7.12 11.84
N ASP A 24 -4.54 -5.96 11.39
CA ASP A 24 -4.53 -4.72 12.19
C ASP A 24 -5.94 -4.24 12.60
N ILE A 25 -6.97 -4.56 11.80
CA ILE A 25 -8.37 -4.24 12.16
C ILE A 25 -8.86 -5.17 13.29
N LEU A 26 -8.58 -6.46 13.16
CA LEU A 26 -9.02 -7.48 14.10
C LEU A 26 -8.29 -7.35 15.44
N ASP A 27 -6.97 -7.20 15.40
CA ASP A 27 -6.10 -6.99 16.55
C ASP A 27 -5.16 -5.81 16.31
N PRO A 28 -5.54 -4.60 16.75
CA PRO A 28 -4.71 -3.41 16.58
C PRO A 28 -3.51 -3.39 17.53
N SER A 29 -3.38 -4.33 18.48
CA SER A 29 -2.43 -4.23 19.59
C SER A 29 -0.96 -4.18 19.14
N ASN A 30 -0.60 -4.92 18.10
CA ASN A 30 0.76 -4.90 17.52
C ASN A 30 1.08 -3.53 16.92
N THR A 31 0.17 -3.01 16.08
CA THR A 31 0.32 -1.72 15.42
C THR A 31 0.23 -0.56 16.42
N MET A 32 -0.60 -0.66 17.46
CA MET A 32 -0.60 0.30 18.56
C MET A 32 0.76 0.36 19.28
N LYS A 33 1.41 -0.79 19.52
CA LYS A 33 2.75 -0.83 20.13
C LYS A 33 3.84 -0.33 19.19
N GLU A 34 3.80 -0.72 17.93
CA GLU A 34 4.84 -0.40 16.95
C GLU A 34 4.86 1.10 16.59
N PHE A 35 3.68 1.69 16.49
CA PHE A 35 3.48 3.10 16.12
C PHE A 35 3.12 4.00 17.30
N SER A 36 3.11 3.48 18.54
CA SER A 36 2.72 4.16 19.77
C SER A 36 1.41 4.93 19.66
N ILE A 37 0.40 4.29 19.06
CA ILE A 37 -0.94 4.86 18.90
C ILE A 37 -1.79 4.41 20.07
N ASN A 38 -2.24 5.36 20.89
CA ASN A 38 -3.02 5.07 22.11
C ASN A 38 -4.53 4.87 21.89
N SER A 39 -4.99 4.82 20.63
CA SER A 39 -6.40 4.57 20.29
C SER A 39 -6.52 3.41 19.30
N PRO A 40 -7.19 2.31 19.68
CA PRO A 40 -7.45 1.19 18.77
C PRO A 40 -8.39 1.59 17.62
N GLU A 41 -9.30 2.54 17.84
CA GLU A 41 -10.19 3.08 16.81
C GLU A 41 -9.41 3.83 15.73
N ALA A 42 -8.40 4.62 16.13
CA ALA A 42 -7.52 5.30 15.20
C ALA A 42 -6.73 4.31 14.33
N VAL A 43 -6.19 3.24 14.93
CA VAL A 43 -5.49 2.18 14.19
C VAL A 43 -6.43 1.49 13.20
N ARG A 44 -7.63 1.10 13.64
CA ARG A 44 -8.63 0.48 12.76
C ARG A 44 -9.04 1.36 11.60
N LEU A 45 -9.25 2.66 11.85
CA LEU A 45 -9.57 3.63 10.80
C LEU A 45 -8.42 3.78 9.79
N ILE A 46 -7.18 3.88 10.28
CA ILE A 46 -5.98 3.95 9.42
C ILE A 46 -5.88 2.69 8.56
N SER A 47 -5.99 1.51 9.16
CA SER A 47 -5.93 0.24 8.45
C SER A 47 -7.06 0.10 7.42
N PHE A 48 -8.27 0.54 7.75
CA PHE A 48 -9.39 0.57 6.80
C PHE A 48 -9.10 1.48 5.59
N LEU A 49 -8.59 2.69 5.83
CA LEU A 49 -8.21 3.62 4.75
C LEU A 49 -7.11 3.04 3.87
N LEU A 50 -6.10 2.40 4.46
CA LEU A 50 -5.02 1.74 3.72
C LEU A 50 -5.53 0.54 2.90
N ILE A 51 -6.48 -0.25 3.41
CA ILE A 51 -7.13 -1.33 2.65
C ILE A 51 -7.81 -0.77 1.41
N LEU A 52 -8.51 0.37 1.51
CA LEU A 52 -9.16 1.00 0.37
C LEU A 52 -8.14 1.43 -0.70
N ILE A 53 -7.05 2.09 -0.29
CA ILE A 53 -5.97 2.49 -1.22
C ILE A 53 -5.37 1.26 -1.91
N ASN A 54 -5.06 0.21 -1.15
CA ASN A 54 -4.50 -1.03 -1.69
C ASN A 54 -5.48 -1.78 -2.60
N HIS A 55 -6.79 -1.68 -2.36
CA HIS A 55 -7.80 -2.23 -3.26
C HIS A 55 -7.81 -1.53 -4.61
N TYR A 56 -7.65 -0.21 -4.65
CA TYR A 56 -7.53 0.51 -5.92
C TYR A 56 -6.28 0.08 -6.70
N GLU A 57 -5.15 -0.09 -6.02
CA GLU A 57 -3.92 -0.61 -6.65
C GLU A 57 -4.10 -2.04 -7.17
N LEU A 58 -4.79 -2.89 -6.41
CA LEU A 58 -5.12 -4.26 -6.80
C LEU A 58 -6.03 -4.29 -8.04
N ILE A 59 -7.05 -3.43 -8.09
CA ILE A 59 -7.92 -3.29 -9.27
C ILE A 59 -7.08 -2.83 -10.48
N GLY A 60 -6.19 -1.86 -10.29
CA GLY A 60 -5.29 -1.39 -11.35
C GLY A 60 -4.37 -2.50 -11.86
N ALA A 61 -3.84 -3.33 -10.98
CA ALA A 61 -2.99 -4.46 -11.33
C ALA A 61 -3.76 -5.57 -12.07
N VAL A 62 -4.98 -5.88 -11.64
CA VAL A 62 -5.84 -6.90 -12.26
C VAL A 62 -6.37 -6.46 -13.62
N GLN A 63 -6.65 -5.17 -13.79
CA GLN A 63 -7.14 -4.60 -15.04
C GLN A 63 -6.03 -4.19 -16.00
N ASP A 64 -4.76 -4.30 -15.60
CA ASP A 64 -3.59 -3.77 -16.33
C ASP A 64 -3.80 -2.30 -16.75
N ASN A 65 -4.45 -1.52 -15.87
CA ASN A 65 -4.84 -0.15 -16.15
C ASN A 65 -3.92 0.81 -15.40
N TRP A 66 -2.96 1.36 -16.13
CA TRP A 66 -1.97 2.29 -15.62
C TRP A 66 -2.56 3.56 -14.97
N THR A 67 -3.75 3.98 -15.40
CA THR A 67 -4.43 5.16 -14.81
C THR A 67 -4.90 4.88 -13.39
N VAL A 68 -5.47 3.68 -13.16
CA VAL A 68 -5.93 3.24 -11.83
C VAL A 68 -4.72 3.02 -10.92
N TYR A 69 -3.64 2.47 -11.47
CA TYR A 69 -2.38 2.29 -10.74
C TYR A 69 -1.77 3.62 -10.26
N LYS A 70 -1.71 4.64 -11.12
CA LYS A 70 -1.27 5.99 -10.74
C LYS A 70 -2.14 6.60 -9.63
N LEU A 71 -3.44 6.38 -9.68
CA LEU A 71 -4.38 6.92 -8.69
C LEU A 71 -4.14 6.29 -7.31
N GLY A 72 -3.80 4.99 -7.26
CA GLY A 72 -3.33 4.32 -6.05
C GLY A 72 -2.06 4.93 -5.48
N ILE A 73 -1.02 5.12 -6.32
CA ILE A 73 0.25 5.77 -5.93
C ILE A 73 0.01 7.18 -5.37
N VAL A 74 -0.79 8.00 -6.05
CA VAL A 74 -1.10 9.37 -5.62
C VAL A 74 -1.86 9.35 -4.28
N SER A 75 -2.82 8.45 -4.12
CA SER A 75 -3.57 8.30 -2.86
C SER A 75 -2.67 7.89 -1.70
N ARG A 76 -1.67 7.05 -1.96
CA ARG A 76 -0.69 6.62 -0.96
C ARG A 76 0.28 7.74 -0.58
N LEU A 77 0.73 8.55 -1.54
CA LEU A 77 1.50 9.77 -1.27
C LEU A 77 0.70 10.79 -0.46
N ALA A 78 -0.58 10.96 -0.78
CA ALA A 78 -1.47 11.83 -0.01
C ALA A 78 -1.64 11.31 1.43
N ALA A 79 -1.82 10.00 1.62
CA ALA A 79 -1.88 9.39 2.94
C ALA A 79 -0.58 9.59 3.73
N ALA A 80 0.58 9.38 3.09
CA ALA A 80 1.89 9.65 3.69
C ALA A 80 2.04 11.13 4.10
N GLY A 81 1.60 12.06 3.25
CA GLY A 81 1.59 13.49 3.56
C GLY A 81 0.69 13.85 4.75
N VAL A 82 -0.50 13.24 4.82
CA VAL A 82 -1.41 13.40 5.97
C VAL A 82 -0.75 12.85 7.24
N PHE A 83 -0.19 11.64 7.22
CA PHE A 83 0.49 11.07 8.40
C PHE A 83 1.71 11.88 8.82
N TRP A 84 2.46 12.43 7.87
CA TRP A 84 3.56 13.35 8.14
C TRP A 84 3.10 14.64 8.81
N SER A 85 2.03 15.26 8.28
CA SER A 85 1.49 16.54 8.78
C SER A 85 0.98 16.48 10.22
N ILE A 86 0.52 15.31 10.66
CA ILE A 86 0.00 15.12 12.03
C ILE A 86 1.15 14.98 13.05
N GLY A 87 2.38 14.69 12.59
CA GLY A 87 3.58 14.64 13.42
C GLY A 87 3.61 13.48 14.45
N GLY A 88 4.68 13.45 15.24
CA GLY A 88 4.89 12.44 16.29
C GLY A 88 5.38 11.08 15.75
N GLU A 89 5.05 10.00 16.47
CA GLU A 89 5.49 8.63 16.12
C GLU A 89 4.88 8.07 14.82
N ARG A 90 3.96 8.82 14.20
CA ARG A 90 3.34 8.51 12.91
C ARG A 90 4.34 8.58 11.73
N GLY A 91 5.53 9.14 11.94
CA GLY A 91 6.62 9.11 10.96
C GLY A 91 7.05 7.69 10.55
N LYS A 92 6.91 6.70 11.43
CA LYS A 92 7.15 5.29 11.09
C LYS A 92 6.15 4.77 10.04
N VAL A 93 4.88 5.20 10.13
CA VAL A 93 3.85 4.85 9.13
C VAL A 93 4.23 5.43 7.77
N VAL A 94 4.76 6.66 7.73
CA VAL A 94 5.25 7.29 6.49
C VAL A 94 6.37 6.47 5.84
N VAL A 95 7.32 5.96 6.63
CA VAL A 95 8.41 5.09 6.12
C VAL A 95 7.85 3.80 5.53
N VAL A 96 6.88 3.17 6.18
CA VAL A 96 6.22 1.95 5.67
C VAL A 96 5.47 2.24 4.36
N GLU A 97 4.73 3.34 4.28
CA GLU A 97 4.00 3.73 3.07
C GLU A 97 4.94 4.06 1.90
N LEU A 98 6.02 4.81 2.16
CA LEU A 98 7.04 5.11 1.15
C LEU A 98 7.82 3.85 0.72
N GLY A 99 8.10 2.93 1.65
CA GLY A 99 8.74 1.66 1.35
C GLY A 99 7.85 0.76 0.48
N THR A 100 6.56 0.67 0.80
CA THR A 100 5.59 -0.10 0.02
C THR A 100 5.40 0.53 -1.37
N LEU A 101 5.41 1.87 -1.47
CA LEU A 101 5.38 2.58 -2.74
C LEU A 101 6.64 2.34 -3.58
N ALA A 102 7.83 2.35 -2.97
CA ALA A 102 9.08 2.01 -3.64
C ALA A 102 9.08 0.56 -4.15
N LEU A 103 8.53 -0.39 -3.39
CA LEU A 103 8.38 -1.78 -3.82
C LEU A 103 7.41 -1.93 -5.00
N LEU A 104 6.30 -1.18 -5.00
CA LEU A 104 5.34 -1.19 -6.09
C LEU A 104 5.93 -0.56 -7.36
N VAL A 105 6.48 0.66 -7.27
CA VAL A 105 7.07 1.37 -8.41
C VAL A 105 8.31 0.64 -8.92
N GLY A 106 9.17 0.15 -8.02
CA GLY A 106 10.37 -0.61 -8.36
C GLY A 106 10.06 -1.96 -8.97
N GLY A 107 9.07 -2.69 -8.42
CA GLY A 107 8.59 -3.96 -8.98
C GLY A 107 7.99 -3.78 -10.38
N GLY A 108 7.19 -2.74 -10.58
CA GLY A 108 6.65 -2.39 -11.89
C GLY A 108 7.74 -1.99 -12.90
N TRP A 109 8.71 -1.17 -12.48
CA TRP A 109 9.81 -0.70 -13.33
C TRP A 109 10.80 -1.81 -13.72
N LEU A 110 11.16 -2.70 -12.79
CA LEU A 110 12.06 -3.82 -13.05
C LEU A 110 11.46 -4.79 -14.06
N LEU A 111 10.14 -5.03 -13.99
CA LEU A 111 9.43 -5.88 -14.94
C LEU A 111 9.35 -5.26 -16.33
N LEU A 112 9.04 -3.96 -16.42
CA LEU A 112 9.00 -3.21 -17.68
C LEU A 112 10.38 -3.22 -18.37
N ARG A 113 11.46 -3.21 -17.60
CA ARG A 113 12.83 -3.34 -18.11
C ARG A 113 13.14 -4.74 -18.61
N LEU A 114 12.68 -5.78 -17.93
CA LEU A 114 12.87 -7.18 -18.35
C LEU A 114 12.08 -7.51 -19.62
N GLU A 115 10.91 -6.90 -19.82
CA GLU A 115 10.09 -7.05 -21.04
C GLU A 115 10.69 -6.38 -22.28
N ILE A 116 11.41 -5.26 -22.11
CA ILE A 116 12.11 -4.59 -23.22
C ILE A 116 13.42 -5.31 -23.60
N SER A 117 13.94 -6.18 -22.72
CA SER A 117 15.24 -6.83 -22.88
C SER A 117 15.18 -8.26 -23.45
N GLY A 118 13.98 -8.83 -23.61
CA GLY A 118 13.76 -10.20 -24.11
C GLY A 118 13.04 -10.21 -25.45
#